data_AF-A0A9X1XXS9-F1
#
_entry.id   AF-A0A9X1XXS9-F1
#
_cell.length_a   1.000
_cell.length_b   1.000
_cell.length_c   1.000
_cell.angle_alpha   90.00
_cell.angle_beta   90.00
_cell.angle_gamma   90.00
#
_symmetry.space_group_name_H-M   'P 1'
#
loop_
_entity.id
_entity.type
_entity.pdbx_description
1 polymer ?
#
loop_
_entity_poly.entity_id
_entity_poly.type
_entity_poly.pdbx_seq_one_letter_code
_entity_poly.pdbx_strand_id
1 'polypeptide(L)'
;MTKIITSIALFICSLLSAQSQFDQGMGKAFQLWGQGKNTEASDLFERIAAAEQTSWLPNYYVALINTTAAFQTKDKEQINLLLSKAQNAVTIEMTKNPNNPELLVLQAMIHTAWIAYDPMTNGQKLSGKVMELYGKALAIAPENPRVVFEKAQFEIGAAKFWGTDTKPMCAQIEKAIGLFATFKPETTFSPKWGLESAIAASANCK
;
A
#
# COMPACT_ATOMS: atom_id res chain seq x y z
N MET A 1 -51.47 16.30 -15.54
CA MET A 1 -50.83 15.33 -14.62
C MET A 1 -49.80 14.47 -15.34
N THR A 2 -50.10 13.88 -16.50
CA THR A 2 -49.15 13.09 -17.32
C THR A 2 -47.87 13.83 -17.71
N LYS A 3 -47.96 15.13 -18.07
CA LYS A 3 -46.79 15.97 -18.39
C LYS A 3 -45.89 16.30 -17.19
N ILE A 4 -46.45 16.33 -15.98
CA ILE A 4 -45.69 16.57 -14.73
C ILE A 4 -44.99 15.27 -14.30
N ILE A 5 -45.66 14.12 -14.48
CA ILE A 5 -45.10 12.79 -14.20
C ILE A 5 -43.93 12.48 -15.14
N THR A 6 -44.01 12.81 -16.44
CA THR A 6 -42.89 12.62 -17.38
C THR A 6 -41.71 13.55 -17.10
N SER A 7 -41.94 14.79 -16.65
CA SER A 7 -40.85 15.71 -16.28
C SER A 7 -40.14 15.32 -14.97
N ILE A 8 -40.86 14.74 -14.00
CA ILE A 8 -40.27 14.22 -12.76
C ILE A 8 -39.49 12.92 -13.03
N ALA A 9 -39.98 12.05 -13.91
CA ALA A 9 -39.27 10.84 -14.32
C ALA A 9 -37.94 11.14 -15.04
N LEU A 10 -37.90 12.19 -15.89
CA LEU A 10 -36.66 12.61 -16.56
C LEU A 10 -35.61 13.16 -15.59
N PHE A 11 -36.04 13.84 -14.51
CA PHE A 11 -35.14 14.43 -13.51
C PHE A 11 -34.56 13.39 -12.53
N ILE A 12 -35.29 12.30 -12.28
CA ILE A 12 -34.82 11.18 -11.45
C ILE A 12 -33.81 10.31 -12.22
N CYS A 13 -33.95 10.19 -13.54
CA CYS A 13 -32.97 9.47 -14.37
C CYS A 13 -31.62 10.18 -14.53
N SER A 14 -31.55 11.51 -14.36
CA SER A 14 -30.28 12.27 -14.40
C SER A 14 -29.43 12.17 -13.12
N LEU A 15 -29.94 11.52 -12.06
CA LEU A 15 -29.18 11.27 -10.83
C LEU A 15 -28.37 9.96 -10.84
N LEU A 16 -28.44 9.21 -11.95
CA LEU A 16 -27.70 7.95 -12.11
C LEU A 16 -26.34 8.24 -12.75
N SER A 17 -25.33 8.34 -11.87
CA SER A 17 -23.88 8.28 -12.14
C SER A 17 -23.20 9.56 -12.65
N ALA A 18 -23.10 10.57 -11.78
CA ALA A 18 -22.00 11.54 -11.86
C ALA A 18 -20.78 11.02 -11.08
N GLN A 19 -20.22 9.87 -11.50
CA GLN A 19 -18.94 9.41 -10.96
C GLN A 19 -17.86 10.41 -11.42
N SER A 20 -17.10 10.99 -10.48
CA SER A 20 -16.10 12.02 -10.82
C SER A 20 -15.02 11.45 -11.75
N GLN A 21 -14.32 12.31 -12.49
CA GLN A 21 -13.19 11.87 -13.34
C GLN A 21 -12.11 11.15 -12.51
N PHE A 22 -11.89 11.63 -11.28
CA PHE A 22 -11.04 10.95 -10.30
C PHE A 22 -11.53 9.52 -10.02
N ASP A 23 -12.81 9.35 -9.65
CA ASP A 23 -13.35 8.04 -9.30
C ASP A 23 -13.30 7.06 -10.49
N GLN A 24 -13.57 7.53 -11.71
CA GLN A 24 -13.47 6.73 -12.93
C GLN A 24 -12.01 6.32 -13.20
N GLY A 25 -11.09 7.28 -13.10
CA GLY A 25 -9.66 7.04 -13.26
C GLY A 25 -9.12 6.03 -12.26
N MET A 26 -9.40 6.23 -10.98
CA MET A 26 -9.01 5.32 -9.90
C MET A 26 -9.60 3.93 -10.13
N GLY A 27 -10.90 3.84 -10.42
CA GLY A 27 -11.56 2.57 -10.73
C GLY A 27 -10.91 1.83 -11.91
N LYS A 28 -10.54 2.56 -12.97
CA LYS A 28 -9.84 1.97 -14.11
C LYS A 28 -8.43 1.50 -13.77
N ALA A 29 -7.69 2.26 -12.97
CA ALA A 29 -6.35 1.89 -12.53
C ALA A 29 -6.38 0.61 -11.66
N PHE A 30 -7.34 0.50 -10.73
CA PHE A 30 -7.56 -0.73 -9.98
C PHE A 30 -7.96 -1.91 -10.86
N GLN A 31 -8.79 -1.69 -11.89
CA GLN A 31 -9.15 -2.75 -12.84
C GLN A 31 -7.91 -3.28 -13.57
N LEU A 32 -7.03 -2.40 -14.04
CA LEU A 32 -5.77 -2.79 -14.67
C LEU A 32 -4.89 -3.59 -13.70
N TRP A 33 -4.76 -3.10 -12.46
CA TRP A 33 -3.95 -3.77 -11.46
C TRP A 33 -4.48 -5.18 -11.14
N GLY A 34 -5.81 -5.32 -10.96
CA GLY A 34 -6.45 -6.63 -10.72
C GLY A 34 -6.32 -7.61 -11.91
N GLN A 35 -6.02 -7.13 -13.11
CA GLN A 35 -5.70 -7.95 -14.29
C GLN A 35 -4.22 -8.33 -14.38
N GLY A 36 -3.39 -7.95 -13.39
CA GLY A 36 -1.94 -8.15 -13.41
C GLY A 36 -1.18 -7.16 -14.31
N LYS A 37 -1.85 -6.14 -14.85
CA LYS A 37 -1.25 -5.10 -15.69
C LYS A 37 -0.60 -4.02 -14.83
N ASN A 38 0.41 -4.41 -14.07
CA ASN A 38 1.03 -3.59 -13.03
C ASN A 38 1.62 -2.29 -13.59
N THR A 39 2.31 -2.36 -14.73
CA THR A 39 2.91 -1.18 -15.38
C THR A 39 1.82 -0.18 -15.79
N GLU A 40 0.80 -0.64 -16.51
CA GLU A 40 -0.27 0.23 -17.00
C GLU A 40 -1.10 0.82 -15.84
N ALA A 41 -1.32 0.05 -14.78
CA ALA A 41 -1.98 0.53 -13.57
C ALA A 41 -1.14 1.61 -12.88
N SER A 42 0.15 1.37 -12.68
CA SER A 42 1.07 2.34 -12.08
C SER A 42 1.12 3.64 -12.89
N ASP A 43 1.21 3.56 -14.22
CA ASP A 43 1.30 4.74 -15.08
C ASP A 43 -0.04 5.52 -15.09
N LEU A 44 -1.17 4.82 -14.97
CA LEU A 44 -2.46 5.47 -14.84
C LEU A 44 -2.61 6.17 -13.49
N PHE A 45 -2.22 5.54 -12.37
CA PHE A 45 -2.21 6.18 -11.06
C PHE A 45 -1.29 7.42 -11.04
N GLU A 46 -0.13 7.37 -11.69
CA GLU A 46 0.79 8.50 -11.80
C GLU A 46 0.16 9.68 -12.56
N ARG A 47 -0.54 9.42 -13.68
CA ARG A 47 -1.29 10.46 -14.40
C ARG A 47 -2.41 11.06 -13.57
N ILE A 48 -3.12 10.24 -12.79
CA ILE A 48 -4.16 10.72 -11.86
C ILE A 48 -3.52 11.59 -10.78
N ALA A 49 -2.40 11.18 -10.20
CA ALA A 49 -1.68 11.94 -9.18
C ALA A 49 -1.28 13.34 -9.67
N ALA A 50 -0.87 13.47 -10.94
CA ALA A 50 -0.50 14.74 -11.54
C ALA A 50 -1.71 15.70 -11.69
N ALA A 51 -2.91 15.16 -11.94
CA ALA A 51 -4.14 15.94 -12.06
C ALA A 51 -4.80 16.24 -10.70
N GLU A 52 -4.69 15.33 -9.74
CA GLU A 52 -5.46 15.32 -8.49
C GLU A 52 -4.55 15.48 -7.27
N GLN A 53 -3.83 16.60 -7.22
CA GLN A 53 -2.70 16.84 -6.31
C GLN A 53 -3.05 16.85 -4.82
N THR A 54 -4.34 17.01 -4.50
CA THR A 54 -4.87 17.00 -3.12
C THR A 54 -5.04 15.59 -2.57
N SER A 55 -5.15 14.58 -3.44
CA SER A 55 -5.30 13.19 -3.06
C SER A 55 -3.94 12.50 -3.00
N TRP A 56 -3.63 11.91 -1.86
CA TRP A 56 -2.38 11.15 -1.67
C TRP A 56 -2.48 9.71 -2.20
N LEU A 57 -3.70 9.21 -2.42
CA LEU A 57 -3.96 7.81 -2.77
C LEU A 57 -3.36 7.40 -4.13
N PRO A 58 -3.42 8.19 -5.21
CA PRO A 58 -2.82 7.80 -6.47
C PRO A 58 -1.31 7.55 -6.35
N ASN A 59 -0.56 8.48 -5.74
CA ASN A 59 0.87 8.29 -5.50
C ASN A 59 1.18 7.14 -4.53
N TYR A 60 0.32 6.91 -3.53
CA TYR A 60 0.43 5.72 -2.68
C TYR A 60 0.34 4.43 -3.51
N TYR A 61 -0.60 4.33 -4.44
CA TYR A 61 -0.75 3.13 -5.28
C TYR A 61 0.37 2.98 -6.31
N VAL A 62 0.91 4.09 -6.86
CA VAL A 62 2.17 4.03 -7.63
C VAL A 62 3.26 3.38 -6.80
N ALA A 63 3.50 3.87 -5.59
CA ALA A 63 4.56 3.33 -4.74
C ALA A 63 4.30 1.88 -4.32
N LEU A 64 3.06 1.50 -3.99
CA LEU A 64 2.72 0.14 -3.60
C LEU A 64 2.90 -0.87 -4.74
N ILE A 65 2.40 -0.56 -5.94
CA ILE A 65 2.49 -1.46 -7.09
C ILE A 65 3.96 -1.71 -7.45
N ASN A 66 4.76 -0.63 -7.52
CA ASN A 66 6.16 -0.77 -7.90
C ASN A 66 6.98 -1.49 -6.81
N THR A 67 6.71 -1.22 -5.53
CA THR A 67 7.39 -1.90 -4.41
C THR A 67 7.07 -3.40 -4.39
N THR A 68 5.80 -3.76 -4.55
CA THR A 68 5.38 -5.18 -4.59
C THR A 68 5.93 -5.91 -5.80
N ALA A 69 5.96 -5.25 -6.97
CA ALA A 69 6.62 -5.80 -8.16
C ALA A 69 8.13 -6.01 -7.96
N ALA A 70 8.82 -5.11 -7.26
CA ALA A 70 10.25 -5.23 -7.00
C ALA A 70 10.60 -6.48 -6.16
N PHE A 71 9.71 -6.90 -5.25
CA PHE A 71 9.88 -8.16 -4.51
C PHE A 71 9.72 -9.42 -5.37
N GLN A 72 9.12 -9.32 -6.55
CA GLN A 72 8.79 -10.47 -7.40
C GLN A 72 9.82 -10.72 -8.51
N THR A 73 10.66 -9.75 -8.84
CA THR A 73 11.69 -9.87 -9.87
C THR A 73 13.08 -10.05 -9.26
N LYS A 74 14.00 -10.62 -10.04
CA LYS A 74 15.44 -10.71 -9.73
C LYS A 74 16.29 -9.85 -10.67
N ASP A 75 15.67 -9.19 -11.64
CA ASP A 75 16.34 -8.31 -12.59
C ASP A 75 16.78 -7.04 -11.86
N LYS A 76 18.10 -6.81 -11.83
CA LYS A 76 18.71 -5.70 -11.09
C LYS A 76 18.31 -4.33 -11.62
N GLU A 77 18.23 -4.18 -12.94
CA GLU A 77 17.88 -2.92 -13.58
C GLU A 77 16.40 -2.62 -13.33
N GLN A 78 15.55 -3.65 -13.46
CA GLN A 78 14.13 -3.53 -13.19
C GLN A 78 13.85 -3.16 -11.72
N ILE A 79 14.54 -3.81 -10.76
CA ILE A 79 14.39 -3.48 -9.33
C ILE A 79 14.72 -2.01 -9.07
N ASN A 80 15.83 -1.51 -9.63
CA ASN A 80 16.22 -0.12 -9.45
C ASN A 80 15.17 0.86 -10.01
N LEU A 81 14.65 0.58 -11.21
CA LEU A 81 13.60 1.40 -11.83
C LEU A 81 12.31 1.41 -11.00
N LEU A 82 11.85 0.23 -10.56
CA LEU A 82 10.66 0.08 -9.75
C LEU A 82 10.79 0.80 -8.40
N LEU A 83 11.88 0.57 -7.67
CA LEU A 83 12.09 1.17 -6.36
C LEU A 83 12.36 2.67 -6.43
N SER A 84 13.00 3.16 -7.50
CA SER A 84 13.13 4.60 -7.75
C SER A 84 11.79 5.26 -8.02
N LYS A 85 10.93 4.64 -8.84
CA LYS A 85 9.56 5.12 -9.09
C LYS A 85 8.74 5.14 -7.80
N ALA A 86 8.83 4.08 -6.99
CA ALA A 86 8.14 4.01 -5.72
C ALA A 86 8.62 5.08 -4.73
N GLN A 87 9.94 5.27 -4.61
CA GLN A 87 10.53 6.28 -3.73
C GLN A 87 10.10 7.69 -4.13
N ASN A 88 10.07 8.00 -5.42
CA ASN A 88 9.65 9.32 -5.90
C ASN A 88 8.19 9.60 -5.54
N ALA A 89 7.29 8.64 -5.80
CA ALA A 89 5.87 8.81 -5.52
C ALA A 89 5.57 8.95 -4.02
N VAL A 90 6.16 8.11 -3.16
CA VAL A 90 5.92 8.20 -1.71
C VAL A 90 6.52 9.48 -1.10
N THR A 91 7.69 9.94 -1.60
CA THR A 91 8.34 11.16 -1.11
C THR A 91 7.43 12.37 -1.28
N ILE A 92 6.76 12.50 -2.43
CA ILE A 92 5.83 13.60 -2.70
C ILE A 92 4.76 13.68 -1.59
N GLU A 93 4.17 12.54 -1.22
CA GLU A 93 3.09 12.52 -0.23
C GLU A 93 3.60 12.62 1.20
N MET A 94 4.78 12.09 1.50
CA MET A 94 5.42 12.25 2.82
C MET A 94 5.82 13.70 3.09
N THR A 95 6.20 14.48 2.07
CA THR A 95 6.43 15.92 2.24
C THR A 95 5.15 16.67 2.63
N LYS A 96 3.98 16.22 2.15
CA LYS A 96 2.68 16.80 2.51
C LYS A 96 2.18 16.34 3.88
N ASN A 97 2.35 15.05 4.19
CA ASN A 97 1.89 14.46 5.45
C ASN A 97 2.89 13.40 5.99
N PRO A 98 3.94 13.83 6.70
CA PRO A 98 5.00 12.93 7.18
C PRO A 98 4.58 12.01 8.34
N ASN A 99 3.35 12.16 8.84
CA ASN A 99 2.79 11.40 9.94
C ASN A 99 1.65 10.46 9.50
N ASN A 100 1.40 10.31 8.20
CA ASN A 100 0.44 9.33 7.72
C ASN A 100 1.00 7.89 7.93
N PRO A 101 0.33 7.03 8.72
CA PRO A 101 0.82 5.70 9.03
C PRO A 101 0.94 4.79 7.79
N GLU A 102 0.05 4.94 6.80
CA GLU A 102 0.10 4.16 5.55
C GLU A 102 1.32 4.55 4.69
N LEU A 103 1.68 5.84 4.66
CA LEU A 103 2.88 6.31 3.96
C LEU A 103 4.16 5.85 4.66
N LEU A 104 4.17 5.86 5.99
CA LEU A 104 5.30 5.36 6.79
C LEU A 104 5.54 3.86 6.55
N VAL A 105 4.47 3.06 6.51
CA VAL A 105 4.54 1.64 6.15
C VAL A 105 5.11 1.47 4.74
N LEU A 106 4.61 2.24 3.76
CA LEU A 106 5.06 2.10 2.38
C LEU A 106 6.54 2.49 2.19
N GLN A 107 7.00 3.54 2.88
CA GLN A 107 8.42 3.91 2.92
C GLN A 107 9.28 2.81 3.54
N ALA A 108 8.80 2.18 4.61
CA ALA A 108 9.49 1.06 5.25
C ALA A 108 9.55 -0.17 4.33
N MET A 109 8.49 -0.45 3.58
CA MET A 109 8.46 -1.51 2.57
C MET A 109 9.45 -1.24 1.43
N ILE A 110 9.55 0.00 0.92
CA ILE A 110 10.54 0.38 -0.11
C ILE A 110 11.97 0.11 0.38
N HIS A 111 12.28 0.53 1.61
CA HIS A 111 13.58 0.24 2.20
C HIS A 111 13.81 -1.26 2.43
N THR A 112 12.78 -2.01 2.80
CA THR A 112 12.84 -3.46 2.93
C THR A 112 13.14 -4.13 1.59
N ALA A 113 12.56 -3.64 0.49
CA ALA A 113 12.86 -4.15 -0.86
C ALA A 113 14.32 -3.88 -1.27
N TRP A 114 14.86 -2.70 -0.94
CA TRP A 114 16.29 -2.42 -1.12
C TRP A 114 17.19 -3.35 -0.30
N ILE A 115 16.80 -3.64 0.96
CA ILE A 115 17.52 -4.61 1.79
C ILE A 115 17.45 -6.01 1.18
N ALA A 116 16.28 -6.47 0.75
CA ALA A 116 16.12 -7.79 0.15
C ALA A 116 16.93 -7.95 -1.15
N TYR A 117 17.04 -6.87 -1.94
CA TYR A 117 17.82 -6.83 -3.17
C TYR A 117 19.33 -6.96 -2.94
N ASP A 118 19.89 -6.22 -1.98
CA ASP A 118 21.31 -6.29 -1.60
C ASP A 118 21.46 -6.20 -0.08
N PRO A 119 21.30 -7.32 0.64
CA PRO A 119 21.30 -7.32 2.11
C PRO A 119 22.62 -6.84 2.70
N MET A 120 23.74 -7.14 2.03
CA MET A 120 25.07 -6.79 2.52
C MET A 120 25.32 -5.28 2.42
N THR A 121 24.90 -4.65 1.33
CA THR A 121 25.07 -3.20 1.15
C THR A 121 24.02 -2.40 1.92
N ASN A 122 22.77 -2.85 1.92
CA ASN A 122 21.63 -2.05 2.37
C ASN A 122 21.17 -2.41 3.78
N GLY A 123 21.45 -3.62 4.28
CA GLY A 123 21.02 -4.07 5.61
C GLY A 123 21.48 -3.13 6.72
N GLN A 124 22.77 -2.84 6.81
CA GLN A 124 23.31 -1.92 7.83
C GLN A 124 22.79 -0.48 7.65
N LYS A 125 22.56 -0.04 6.41
CA LYS A 125 22.16 1.35 6.10
C LYS A 125 20.69 1.62 6.38
N LEU A 126 19.82 0.63 6.14
CA LEU A 126 18.38 0.81 6.08
C LEU A 126 17.62 0.13 7.22
N SER A 127 18.14 -0.94 7.85
CA SER A 127 17.36 -1.69 8.85
C SER A 127 16.95 -0.84 10.05
N GLY A 128 17.84 0.03 10.55
CA GLY A 128 17.51 0.97 11.62
C GLY A 128 16.39 1.95 11.22
N LYS A 129 16.44 2.45 9.96
CA LYS A 129 15.41 3.36 9.43
C LYS A 129 14.07 2.66 9.26
N VAL A 130 14.07 1.40 8.81
CA VAL A 130 12.84 0.60 8.71
C VAL A 130 12.18 0.44 10.08
N MET A 131 12.97 0.11 11.12
CA MET A 131 12.45 -0.02 12.48
C MET A 131 11.94 1.32 13.05
N GLU A 132 12.61 2.43 12.75
CA GLU A 132 12.14 3.77 13.14
C GLU A 132 10.80 4.10 12.48
N LEU A 133 10.66 3.87 11.17
CA LEU A 133 9.42 4.12 10.42
C LEU A 133 8.25 3.30 10.97
N TYR A 134 8.45 1.99 11.19
CA TYR A 134 7.42 1.14 11.78
C TYR A 134 7.12 1.51 13.23
N GLY A 135 8.13 1.87 14.03
CA GLY A 135 7.94 2.34 15.40
C GLY A 135 7.09 3.62 15.44
N LYS A 136 7.38 4.58 14.57
CA LYS A 136 6.59 5.80 14.41
C LYS A 136 5.16 5.50 13.95
N ALA A 137 5.00 4.65 12.94
CA ALA A 137 3.68 4.26 12.44
C ALA A 137 2.84 3.58 13.52
N LEU A 138 3.47 2.71 14.33
CA LEU A 138 2.81 2.00 15.43
C LEU A 138 2.40 2.94 16.57
N ALA A 139 3.22 3.95 16.88
CA ALA A 139 2.86 4.96 17.87
C ALA A 139 1.67 5.83 17.42
N ILE A 140 1.53 6.08 16.11
CA ILE A 140 0.45 6.89 15.53
C ILE A 140 -0.85 6.07 15.38
N ALA A 141 -0.73 4.83 14.88
CA ALA A 141 -1.87 3.98 14.55
C ALA A 141 -1.63 2.53 15.01
N PRO A 142 -1.70 2.27 16.34
CA PRO A 142 -1.37 0.95 16.92
C PRO A 142 -2.33 -0.17 16.51
N GLU A 143 -3.51 0.18 15.99
CA GLU A 143 -4.54 -0.74 15.51
C GLU A 143 -4.62 -0.82 13.98
N ASN A 144 -3.77 -0.09 13.25
CA ASN A 144 -3.71 -0.25 11.79
C ASN A 144 -3.12 -1.64 11.47
N PRO A 145 -3.87 -2.51 10.78
CA PRO A 145 -3.44 -3.88 10.56
C PRO A 145 -2.17 -3.98 9.70
N ARG A 146 -1.97 -3.08 8.72
CA ARG A 146 -0.77 -3.06 7.88
C ARG A 146 0.46 -2.63 8.66
N VAL A 147 0.31 -1.71 9.61
CA VAL A 147 1.42 -1.31 10.50
C VAL A 147 1.88 -2.50 11.34
N VAL A 148 0.96 -3.22 11.97
CA VAL A 148 1.28 -4.39 12.80
C VAL A 148 1.86 -5.52 11.94
N PHE A 149 1.24 -5.81 10.81
CA PHE A 149 1.64 -6.88 9.91
C PHE A 149 3.02 -6.67 9.29
N GLU A 150 3.25 -5.53 8.63
CA GLU A 150 4.48 -5.29 7.87
C GLU A 150 5.69 -5.13 8.81
N LYS A 151 5.50 -4.57 10.01
CA LYS A 151 6.52 -4.56 11.05
C LYS A 151 6.91 -6.00 11.46
N ALA A 152 5.93 -6.84 11.74
CA ALA A 152 6.17 -8.22 12.14
C ALA A 152 6.86 -9.03 11.04
N GLN A 153 6.46 -8.83 9.78
CA GLN A 153 7.09 -9.43 8.61
C GLN A 153 8.58 -9.05 8.49
N PHE A 154 8.89 -7.76 8.63
CA PHE A 154 10.27 -7.29 8.60
C PHE A 154 11.11 -7.91 9.73
N GLU A 155 10.58 -7.94 10.95
CA GLU A 155 11.25 -8.54 12.12
C GLU A 155 11.46 -10.04 11.97
N ILE A 156 10.54 -10.78 11.34
CA ILE A 156 10.73 -12.20 10.99
C ILE A 156 11.87 -12.36 9.99
N GLY A 157 11.96 -11.50 8.98
CA GLY A 157 13.06 -11.52 8.02
C GLY A 157 14.42 -11.36 8.71
N ALA A 158 14.52 -10.39 9.63
CA ALA A 158 15.71 -10.20 10.45
C ALA A 158 15.99 -11.40 11.37
N ALA A 159 14.97 -11.93 12.05
CA ALA A 159 15.13 -13.07 12.95
C ALA A 159 15.63 -14.33 12.23
N LYS A 160 15.08 -14.62 11.04
CA LYS A 160 15.54 -15.72 10.19
C LYS A 160 16.99 -15.54 9.74
N PHE A 161 17.40 -14.32 9.42
CA PHE A 161 18.78 -14.01 9.03
C PHE A 161 19.78 -14.27 10.17
N TRP A 162 19.39 -13.98 11.42
CA TRP A 162 20.24 -14.16 12.60
C TRP A 162 20.01 -15.47 13.37
N GLY A 163 19.05 -16.30 12.94
CA GLY A 163 18.69 -17.55 13.61
C GLY A 163 18.03 -17.37 14.98
N THR A 164 17.29 -16.29 15.19
CA THR A 164 16.58 -16.00 16.45
C THR A 164 15.11 -16.40 16.41
N ASP A 165 14.45 -16.43 17.58
CA ASP A 165 13.06 -16.87 17.73
C ASP A 165 12.07 -15.94 17.00
N THR A 166 11.19 -16.53 16.19
CA THR A 166 10.15 -15.83 15.42
C THR A 166 8.79 -15.80 16.11
N LYS A 167 8.59 -16.56 17.20
CA LYS A 167 7.30 -16.69 17.88
C LYS A 167 6.65 -15.35 18.28
N PRO A 168 7.38 -14.36 18.82
CA PRO A 168 6.77 -13.08 19.19
C PRO A 168 6.14 -12.34 17.99
N MET A 169 6.79 -12.39 16.83
CA MET A 169 6.30 -11.75 15.60
C MET A 169 5.16 -12.54 14.98
N CYS A 170 5.18 -13.87 15.09
CA CYS A 170 4.05 -14.70 14.69
C CYS A 170 2.76 -14.35 15.45
N ALA A 171 2.85 -14.08 16.75
CA ALA A 171 1.72 -13.58 17.52
C ALA A 171 1.23 -12.19 17.04
N GLN A 172 2.13 -11.34 16.54
CA GLN A 172 1.74 -10.06 15.93
C GLN A 172 1.05 -10.24 14.56
N ILE A 173 1.46 -11.22 13.76
CA ILE A 173 0.77 -11.54 12.50
C ILE A 173 -0.67 -11.99 12.77
N GLU A 174 -0.87 -12.89 13.74
CA GLU A 174 -2.22 -13.33 14.14
C GLU A 174 -3.08 -12.15 14.65
N LYS A 175 -2.48 -11.26 15.46
CA LYS A 175 -3.14 -10.00 15.87
C LYS A 175 -3.53 -9.15 14.66
N ALA A 176 -2.63 -8.99 13.68
CA ALA A 176 -2.90 -8.19 12.48
C ALA A 176 -4.04 -8.78 11.64
N ILE A 177 -4.13 -10.11 11.51
CA ILE A 177 -5.25 -10.80 10.85
C ILE A 177 -6.57 -10.44 11.54
N GLY A 178 -6.61 -10.46 12.88
CA GLY A 178 -7.78 -10.01 13.65
C GLY A 178 -8.14 -8.55 13.38
N LEU A 179 -7.15 -7.65 13.33
CA LEU A 179 -7.36 -6.24 13.03
C LEU A 179 -7.87 -6.01 11.60
N PHE A 180 -7.40 -6.78 10.61
CA PHE A 180 -7.90 -6.70 9.24
C PHE A 180 -9.40 -7.02 9.15
N ALA A 181 -9.90 -7.96 9.94
CA ALA A 181 -11.32 -8.33 9.94
C ALA A 181 -12.24 -7.20 10.41
N THR A 182 -11.73 -6.30 11.26
CA THR A 182 -12.49 -5.16 11.80
C THR A 182 -12.11 -3.82 11.16
N PHE A 183 -11.12 -3.81 10.26
CA PHE A 183 -10.61 -2.58 9.66
C PHE A 183 -11.66 -1.94 8.75
N LYS A 184 -11.94 -0.65 9.00
CA LYS A 184 -12.86 0.15 8.19
C LYS A 184 -12.06 1.16 7.37
N PRO A 185 -11.99 1.00 6.04
CA PRO A 185 -11.33 1.96 5.18
C PRO A 185 -12.03 3.33 5.25
N GLU A 186 -11.26 4.41 5.36
CA GLU A 186 -11.80 5.78 5.47
C GLU A 186 -12.56 6.21 4.21
N THR A 187 -12.11 5.74 3.04
CA THR A 187 -12.70 6.04 1.73
C THR A 187 -12.82 4.76 0.90
N THR A 188 -13.58 4.84 -0.19
CA THR A 188 -13.72 3.74 -1.17
C THR A 188 -12.37 3.23 -1.68
N PHE A 189 -11.42 4.15 -1.87
CA PHE A 189 -10.07 3.87 -2.39
C PHE A 189 -9.00 3.82 -1.31
N SER A 190 -9.37 3.87 -0.02
CA SER A 190 -8.39 3.65 1.05
C SER A 190 -7.84 2.22 0.97
N PRO A 191 -6.60 1.98 1.43
CA PRO A 191 -5.95 0.67 1.30
C PRO A 191 -6.74 -0.48 1.94
N LYS A 192 -6.93 -1.57 1.18
CA LYS A 192 -7.63 -2.81 1.63
C LYS A 192 -6.80 -4.07 1.43
N TRP A 193 -5.51 -3.91 1.09
CA TRP A 193 -4.58 -5.01 0.89
C TRP A 193 -3.98 -5.47 2.23
N GLY A 194 -3.30 -6.62 2.21
CA GLY A 194 -2.47 -7.12 3.31
C GLY A 194 -3.03 -8.35 4.02
N LEU A 195 -4.35 -8.55 4.03
CA LEU A 195 -4.97 -9.70 4.71
C LEU A 195 -4.51 -11.05 4.14
N GLU A 196 -4.55 -11.21 2.82
CA GLU A 196 -4.12 -12.46 2.17
C GLU A 196 -2.62 -12.75 2.44
N SER A 197 -1.78 -11.72 2.39
CA SER A 197 -0.36 -11.81 2.72
C SER A 197 -0.13 -12.17 4.18
N ALA A 198 -0.94 -11.63 5.11
CA ALA A 198 -0.86 -11.95 6.52
C ALA A 198 -1.25 -13.41 6.80
N ILE A 199 -2.31 -13.90 6.17
CA ILE A 199 -2.74 -15.31 6.25
C ILE A 199 -1.66 -16.23 5.67
N ALA A 200 -1.08 -15.87 4.51
CA ALA A 200 0.01 -16.64 3.92
C ALA A 200 1.27 -16.65 4.82
N ALA A 201 1.58 -15.52 5.46
CA ALA A 201 2.73 -15.42 6.36
C ALA A 201 2.52 -16.26 7.63
N SER A 202 1.30 -16.31 8.18
CA SER A 202 1.00 -17.10 9.39
C SER A 202 1.09 -18.61 9.17
N ALA A 203 0.98 -19.08 7.93
CA ALA A 203 1.25 -20.48 7.61
C ALA A 203 2.70 -20.89 7.95
N ASN A 204 3.66 -19.95 7.92
CA ASN A 204 5.07 -20.18 8.25
C ASN A 204 5.38 -20.00 9.74
N CYS A 205 4.36 -19.75 10.57
CA CYS A 205 4.48 -19.59 12.02
C CYS A 205 4.17 -20.86 12.81
N LYS A 206 3.86 -21.95 12.11
CA LYS A 206 3.49 -23.26 12.67
C LYS A 206 4.65 -24.23 12.65
#